data_AF-A0A967T3D9-F1
#
_entry.id   AF-A0A967T3D9-F1
#
_cell.length_a   1.000
_cell.length_b   1.000
_cell.length_c   1.000
_cell.angle_alpha   90.00
_cell.angle_beta   90.00
_cell.angle_gamma   90.00
#
_symmetry.space_group_name_H-M   'P 1'
#
loop_
_entity.id
_entity.type
_entity.pdbx_description
1 polymer ?
#
loop_
_entity_poly.entity_id
_entity_poly.type
_entity_poly.pdbx_seq_one_letter_code
_entity_poly.pdbx_strand_id
1 'polypeptide(L)' 'MSFSKVLNLPITQFYAATVDHNNPLRLYGGTQDNGTLRTLTGQLNDWTEIYGGDGFYVIVDPTNSNIIYAEYQYGG' A
#
# COMPACT_ATOMS: atom_id res chain seq x y z
N MET A 1 -0.15 26.28 -21.73
CA MET A 1 0.57 25.08 -21.27
C MET A 1 -0.46 24.08 -20.80
N SER A 2 -0.32 22.80 -21.16
CA SER A 2 -1.13 21.71 -20.61
C SER A 2 -0.20 20.71 -19.92
N PHE A 3 -0.71 20.08 -18.86
CA PHE A 3 -0.02 19.04 -18.11
C PHE A 3 -0.81 17.74 -18.22
N SER A 4 -0.10 16.62 -18.30
CA SER A 4 -0.67 15.28 -18.34
C SER A 4 0.04 14.38 -17.32
N LYS A 5 -0.73 13.68 -16.49
CA LYS A 5 -0.19 12.69 -15.55
C LYS A 5 0.29 11.45 -16.31
N VAL A 6 1.52 11.01 -16.05
CA VAL A 6 2.06 9.75 -16.55
C VAL A 6 1.90 8.70 -15.44
N LEU A 7 1.20 7.61 -15.72
CA LEU A 7 0.79 6.62 -14.70
C LEU A 7 1.74 5.41 -14.58
N ASN A 8 2.72 5.28 -15.46
CA ASN A 8 3.59 4.11 -15.59
C ASN A 8 5.06 4.41 -15.29
N LEU A 9 5.35 5.45 -14.52
CA LEU A 9 6.70 5.73 -14.03
C LEU A 9 7.02 4.79 -12.85
N PRO A 10 8.10 4.01 -12.89
CA PRO A 10 8.47 3.09 -11.82
C PRO A 10 9.20 3.84 -10.69
N ILE A 11 8.54 4.84 -10.10
CA ILE A 11 9.12 5.76 -9.10
C ILE A 11 8.47 5.64 -7.73
N THR A 12 7.52 4.71 -7.56
CA THR A 12 6.88 4.44 -6.26
C THR A 12 7.93 3.98 -5.25
N GLN A 13 7.99 4.68 -4.12
CA GLN A 13 8.85 4.34 -3.00
C GLN A 13 8.00 3.86 -1.82
N PHE A 14 8.30 2.67 -1.31
CA PHE A 14 7.72 2.16 -0.08
C PHE A 14 8.48 2.68 1.14
N TYR A 15 7.78 3.19 2.14
CA TYR A 15 8.35 3.48 3.46
C TYR A 15 8.44 2.23 4.32
N ALA A 16 7.39 1.41 4.30
CA ALA A 16 7.30 0.16 5.06
C ALA A 16 6.44 -0.85 4.29
N ALA A 17 6.67 -2.14 4.55
CA ALA A 17 5.90 -3.23 3.97
C ALA A 17 5.51 -4.24 5.06
N THR A 18 4.36 -4.88 4.88
CA THR A 18 3.78 -5.88 5.78
C THR A 18 3.27 -7.07 4.99
N VAL A 19 3.31 -8.25 5.62
CA VAL A 19 2.73 -9.49 5.09
C VAL A 19 1.55 -9.89 5.97
N ASP A 20 0.43 -10.29 5.36
CA ASP A 20 -0.68 -10.89 6.10
C ASP A 20 -0.28 -12.25 6.67
N HIS A 21 -0.38 -12.38 7.99
CA HIS A 21 -0.03 -13.60 8.72
C HIS A 21 -0.81 -14.84 8.24
N ASN A 22 -2.09 -14.68 7.90
CA ASN A 22 -2.94 -15.80 7.49
C ASN A 22 -2.88 -16.07 5.99
N ASN A 23 -2.44 -15.09 5.19
CA ASN A 23 -2.35 -15.21 3.74
C ASN A 23 -1.05 -14.57 3.23
N PRO A 24 0.09 -15.30 3.23
CA PRO A 24 1.40 -14.72 2.91
C PRO A 24 1.55 -14.14 1.49
N LEU A 25 0.60 -14.42 0.59
CA LEU A 25 0.53 -13.80 -0.74
C LEU A 25 -0.08 -12.39 -0.71
N ARG A 26 -0.77 -12.01 0.37
CA ARG A 26 -1.30 -10.66 0.52
C ARG A 26 -0.22 -9.78 1.14
N LEU A 27 0.24 -8.82 0.34
CA LEU A 27 1.29 -7.89 0.72
C LEU A 27 0.72 -6.48 0.74
N TYR A 28 1.21 -5.68 1.67
CA TYR A 28 0.74 -4.32 1.89
C TYR A 28 1.96 -3.43 2.09
N GLY A 29 1.85 -2.16 1.73
CA GLY A 29 2.89 -1.21 2.07
C GLY A 29 2.45 0.22 1.89
N GLY A 30 2.93 1.08 2.78
CA GLY A 30 2.76 2.52 2.69
C GLY A 30 3.82 3.12 1.76
N THR A 31 3.41 4.08 0.95
CA THR A 31 4.25 4.74 -0.05
C THR A 31 4.21 6.26 0.07
N GLN A 32 5.27 6.92 -0.41
CA GLN A 32 5.28 8.37 -0.59
C GLN A 32 4.29 8.77 -1.69
N ASP A 33 3.41 9.74 -1.41
CA ASP A 33 2.48 10.40 -2.32
C ASP A 33 1.48 9.48 -3.06
N ASN A 34 1.48 8.17 -2.78
CA ASN A 34 0.64 7.16 -3.45
C ASN A 34 -0.08 6.23 -2.45
N GLY A 35 -0.20 6.67 -1.20
CA GLY A 35 -1.00 6.01 -0.18
C GLY A 35 -0.48 4.65 0.26
N THR A 36 -1.39 3.86 0.80
CA THR A 36 -1.18 2.46 1.15
C THR A 36 -1.63 1.59 -0.02
N LEU A 37 -0.70 0.81 -0.55
CA LEU A 37 -0.91 -0.13 -1.64
C LEU A 37 -1.00 -1.56 -1.13
N ARG A 38 -1.74 -2.41 -1.85
CA ARG A 38 -1.91 -3.83 -1.55
C ARG A 38 -1.97 -4.67 -2.82
N THR A 39 -1.32 -5.84 -2.78
CA THR A 39 -1.60 -6.98 -3.66
C THR A 39 -2.25 -8.10 -2.85
N LEU A 40 -3.18 -8.83 -3.48
CA LEU A 40 -3.77 -10.03 -2.86
C LEU A 40 -3.14 -11.33 -3.35
N THR A 41 -2.29 -11.26 -4.38
CA THR A 41 -1.72 -12.45 -5.05
C THR A 41 -0.20 -12.48 -5.01
N GLY A 42 0.45 -11.40 -4.59
CA GLY A 42 1.91 -11.27 -4.57
C GLY A 42 2.50 -10.99 -5.95
N GLN A 43 1.67 -10.77 -6.97
CA GLN A 43 2.14 -10.42 -8.31
C GLN A 43 2.66 -8.98 -8.34
N LEU A 44 3.55 -8.70 -9.30
CA LEU A 44 4.17 -7.38 -9.41
C LEU A 44 3.24 -6.31 -9.99
N ASN A 45 2.17 -6.72 -10.68
CA ASN A 45 1.33 -5.86 -11.50
C ASN A 45 -0.12 -5.74 -11.01
N ASP A 46 -0.46 -6.25 -9.82
CA ASP A 46 -1.82 -6.24 -9.26
C ASP A 46 -1.93 -5.43 -7.94
N TRP A 47 -1.03 -4.48 -7.74
CA TRP A 47 -1.07 -3.57 -6.61
C TRP A 47 -2.20 -2.55 -6.77
N THR A 48 -2.97 -2.34 -5.70
CA THR A 48 -4.14 -1.46 -5.65
C THR A 48 -4.07 -0.58 -4.42
N GLU A 49 -4.48 0.69 -4.56
CA GLU A 49 -4.60 1.61 -3.42
C GLU A 49 -5.79 1.20 -2.53
N ILE A 50 -5.55 1.12 -1.22
CA ILE A 50 -6.59 0.86 -0.21
C ILE A 50 -6.82 2.04 0.73
N TYR A 51 -5.87 2.99 0.78
CA TYR A 51 -5.98 4.22 1.55
C TYR A 51 -5.07 5.29 0.94
N GLY A 52 -5.52 6.54 0.82
CA GLY A 52 -4.78 7.61 0.13
C GLY A 52 -3.77 8.36 1.01
N GLY A 53 -3.25 9.49 0.51
CA GLY A 53 -2.26 10.34 1.21
C GLY A 53 -0.83 9.80 1.12
N ASP A 54 0.04 10.18 2.06
CA ASP A 54 1.26 9.41 2.36
C ASP A 54 0.90 8.18 3.19
N GLY A 55 1.27 6.99 2.72
CA GLY A 55 1.09 5.76 3.50
C GLY A 55 2.37 5.41 4.26
N PHE A 56 2.30 5.17 5.57
CA PHE A 56 3.45 4.81 6.40
C PHE A 56 3.40 3.32 6.81
N TYR A 57 3.29 3.03 8.11
CA TYR A 57 3.13 1.66 8.57
C TYR A 57 1.72 1.15 8.31
N VAL A 58 1.64 -0.13 7.95
CA VAL A 58 0.40 -0.85 7.79
C VAL A 58 0.51 -2.18 8.53
N ILE A 59 -0.54 -2.54 9.25
CA ILE A 59 -0.64 -3.82 9.95
C ILE A 59 -1.98 -4.48 9.65
N VAL A 60 -1.95 -5.80 9.56
CA VAL A 60 -3.13 -6.64 9.35
C VAL A 60 -3.42 -7.36 10.65
N ASP A 61 -4.68 -7.37 11.10
CA ASP A 61 -5.07 -8.12 12.30
C ASP A 61 -4.74 -9.62 12.10
N PRO A 62 -3.94 -10.24 12.99
CA PRO A 62 -3.49 -11.61 12.81
C PRO A 62 -4.61 -12.64 12.97
N THR A 63 -5.75 -12.26 13.56
CA THR A 63 -6.92 -13.13 13.73
C THR A 63 -7.99 -12.90 12.66
N ASN A 64 -7.95 -11.75 11.97
CA ASN A 64 -8.91 -11.41 10.92
C ASN A 64 -8.29 -10.53 9.82
N SER A 65 -7.88 -11.16 8.72
CA SER A 65 -7.26 -10.50 7.56
C SER A 65 -8.13 -9.45 6.84
N ASN A 66 -9.39 -9.26 7.25
CA ASN A 66 -10.25 -8.20 6.73
C ASN A 66 -10.15 -6.90 7.53
N ILE A 67 -9.44 -6.90 8.66
CA ILE A 67 -9.18 -5.72 9.48
C ILE A 67 -7.74 -5.28 9.21
N ILE A 68 -7.60 -4.07 8.68
CA ILE A 68 -6.33 -3.47 8.28
C ILE A 68 -6.25 -2.09 8.93
N TYR A 69 -5.13 -1.80 9.58
CA TYR A 69 -4.82 -0.48 10.13
C TYR A 69 -3.70 0.12 9.29
N ALA A 70 -3.94 1.30 8.74
CA ALA A 70 -3.02 2.01 7.88
C ALA A 70 -2.78 3.41 8.45
N GLU A 71 -1.51 3.80 8.55
CA GLU A 71 -1.15 5.16 8.88
C GLU A 71 -1.40 6.10 7.70
N TYR A 72 -1.83 7.32 7.99
CA TYR A 72 -2.10 8.41 7.06
C TYR A 72 -1.03 9.50 7.14
N GLN A 73 -1.16 10.54 6.31
CA GLN A 73 -0.36 11.76 6.32
C GLN A 73 0.02 12.19 7.76
N TYR A 74 1.31 12.40 7.98
CA TYR A 74 1.89 12.77 9.28
C TYR A 74 1.82 11.66 10.36
N GLY A 75 1.64 10.39 9.98
CA GLY A 75 1.60 9.24 10.89
C GLY A 75 0.28 9.09 11.66
N GLY A 76 -0.82 9.58 11.07
CA GLY A 76 -2.16 9.53 11.65
C GLY A 76 -2.89 8.22 11.46
#